data_AF-A0A812X853-F1
#
_entry.id   AF-A0A812X853-F1
#
_cell.length_a   1.000
_cell.length_b   1.000
_cell.length_c   1.000
_cell.angle_alpha   90.00
_cell.angle_beta   90.00
_cell.angle_gamma   90.00
#
_symmetry.space_group_name_H-M   'P 1'
#
loop_
_entity.id
_entity.type
_entity.pdbx_description
1 polymer ?
#
loop_
_entity_poly.entity_id
_entity_poly.type
_entity_poly.pdbx_seq_one_letter_code
_entity_poly.pdbx_strand_id
1 'polypeptide(L)'
;LLVLENPGVRDILGSTYRRVDLKLGHSAGTSVTGSRLQQLKQTLMEGLRPGSGDGFCLERFQGGPASLESADPLLDVGGDMLKSEAIRHKARKAMLQRLPGPDVLMYFVDLQKLSSSTPGESAIMTEKLLSQLVLRLAGLAVACRRAPAPQLWLGTSLALSLDTGASVVPPQATVKLFGWGQAQLCL
;
A
#
# COMPACT_ATOMS: atom_id res chain seq x y z
N LEU A 1 6.87 20.53 -16.29
CA LEU A 1 7.39 20.77 -14.93
C LEU A 1 6.79 19.70 -14.02
N LEU A 2 7.54 18.67 -13.61
CA LEU A 2 7.06 17.68 -12.64
C LEU A 2 7.23 18.28 -11.24
N VAL A 3 6.14 18.76 -10.65
CA VAL A 3 6.14 19.16 -9.23
C VAL A 3 6.06 17.88 -8.42
N LEU A 4 7.21 17.41 -7.93
CA LEU A 4 7.28 16.32 -6.97
C LEU A 4 6.85 16.86 -5.60
N GLU A 5 5.56 16.79 -5.28
CA GLU A 5 5.13 17.00 -3.90
C GLU A 5 5.74 15.91 -3.03
N ASN A 6 6.56 16.30 -2.04
CA ASN A 6 7.09 15.37 -1.05
C ASN A 6 5.94 14.95 -0.11
N PRO A 7 5.43 13.71 -0.19
CA PRO A 7 4.31 13.28 0.64
C PRO A 7 4.72 13.09 2.12
N GLY A 8 6.02 13.08 2.44
CA GLY A 8 6.52 12.82 3.80
C GLY A 8 6.59 14.04 4.72
N VAL A 9 6.15 15.22 4.30
CA VAL A 9 6.32 16.47 5.08
C VAL A 9 5.08 16.84 5.89
N ARG A 10 3.98 16.07 5.83
CA ARG A 10 2.73 16.36 6.55
C ARG A 10 2.66 15.84 8.00
N ASP A 11 3.72 15.20 8.51
CA ASP A 11 3.79 14.66 9.88
C ASP A 11 3.99 15.72 10.99
N ILE A 12 3.80 17.01 10.69
CA ILE A 12 4.06 18.11 11.63
C ILE A 12 2.71 18.65 12.12
N LEU A 13 2.36 18.32 13.36
CA LEU A 13 1.19 18.79 14.15
C LEU A 13 -0.09 17.95 14.05
N GLY A 14 -0.15 16.85 14.81
CA GLY A 14 -1.42 16.29 15.32
C GLY A 14 -2.42 15.74 14.30
N SER A 15 -2.09 15.72 13.01
CA SER A 15 -2.90 15.10 11.97
C SER A 15 -2.66 13.58 11.99
N THR A 16 -3.75 12.82 12.03
CA THR A 16 -3.70 11.37 11.96
C THR A 16 -3.57 10.94 10.50
N TYR A 17 -2.40 11.14 9.92
CA TYR A 17 -2.13 10.74 8.54
C TYR A 17 -2.03 9.21 8.41
N ARG A 18 -2.77 8.63 7.46
CA ARG A 18 -2.70 7.19 7.14
C ARG A 18 -2.28 7.00 5.71
N ARG A 19 -1.36 6.04 5.48
CA ARG A 19 -0.84 5.75 4.15
C ARG A 19 -0.60 4.27 3.94
N VAL A 20 -0.95 3.80 2.75
CA VAL A 20 -0.71 2.45 2.27
C VAL A 20 0.08 2.53 0.96
N ASP A 21 1.21 1.85 0.90
CA ASP A 21 2.00 1.69 -0.31
C ASP A 21 1.80 0.28 -0.87
N LEU A 22 1.13 0.19 -2.02
CA LEU A 22 0.90 -1.05 -2.76
C LEU A 22 1.91 -1.15 -3.89
N LYS A 23 2.71 -2.20 -3.92
CA LYS A 23 3.54 -2.50 -5.09
C LYS A 23 2.66 -3.18 -6.13
N LEU A 24 2.64 -2.64 -7.35
CA LEU A 24 1.83 -3.17 -8.43
C LEU A 24 2.61 -4.26 -9.20
N GLY A 25 1.87 -5.21 -9.76
CA GLY A 25 2.39 -6.27 -10.62
C GLY A 25 2.47 -7.62 -9.93
N HIS A 26 2.15 -8.66 -10.70
CA HIS A 26 2.23 -10.07 -10.30
C HIS A 26 3.69 -10.56 -10.16
N SER A 27 4.60 -9.97 -10.93
CA SER A 27 6.04 -10.23 -10.89
C SER A 27 6.76 -8.90 -10.69
N ALA A 28 7.10 -8.59 -9.46
CA ALA A 28 7.89 -7.40 -9.12
C ALA A 28 9.38 -7.57 -9.51
N GLY A 29 9.73 -8.64 -10.24
CA GLY A 29 11.07 -9.17 -10.34
C GLY A 29 11.57 -9.61 -11.71
N THR A 30 10.91 -9.32 -12.84
CA THR A 30 11.61 -9.41 -14.14
C THR A 30 12.35 -8.10 -14.42
N SER A 31 13.34 -7.81 -13.57
CA SER A 31 14.45 -6.96 -14.03
C SER A 31 15.15 -7.73 -15.15
N VAL A 32 15.08 -7.19 -16.37
CA VAL A 32 15.86 -7.67 -17.52
C VAL A 32 17.37 -7.51 -17.25
N THR A 33 17.76 -6.79 -16.18
CA THR A 33 19.13 -6.36 -15.88
C THR A 33 19.59 -6.73 -14.46
N GLY A 34 19.26 -7.93 -13.97
CA GLY A 34 19.71 -8.45 -12.66
C GLY A 34 20.55 -9.73 -12.77
N SER A 35 21.41 -10.01 -11.78
CA SER A 35 22.16 -11.28 -11.75
C SER A 35 21.20 -12.47 -11.59
N ARG A 36 21.53 -13.62 -12.18
CA ARG A 36 20.69 -14.85 -12.10
C ARG A 36 20.32 -15.23 -10.66
N LEU A 37 21.20 -14.92 -9.70
CA LEU A 37 20.98 -15.12 -8.27
C LEU A 37 19.94 -14.17 -7.68
N GLN A 38 19.87 -12.91 -8.13
CA GLN A 38 18.83 -11.98 -7.72
C GLN A 38 17.47 -12.37 -8.30
N GLN A 39 17.45 -12.79 -9.56
CA GLN A 39 16.24 -13.32 -10.21
C GLN A 39 15.73 -14.55 -9.47
N LEU A 40 16.60 -15.52 -9.16
CA LEU A 40 16.23 -16.71 -8.37
C LEU A 40 15.70 -16.35 -6.98
N LYS A 41 16.35 -15.40 -6.27
CA LYS A 41 15.87 -14.91 -4.97
C LYS A 41 14.50 -14.25 -5.09
N GLN A 42 14.25 -13.48 -6.15
CA GLN A 42 12.94 -12.88 -6.40
C GLN A 42 11.90 -13.96 -6.71
N THR A 43 12.19 -14.92 -7.58
CA THR A 43 11.30 -16.04 -7.89
C THR A 43 10.96 -16.86 -6.63
N LEU A 44 11.93 -17.10 -5.75
CA LEU A 44 11.68 -17.79 -4.47
C LEU A 44 10.82 -16.94 -3.51
N MET A 45 11.06 -15.63 -3.44
CA MET A 45 10.22 -14.72 -2.64
C MET A 45 8.80 -14.58 -3.21
N GLU A 46 8.66 -14.62 -4.53
CA GLU A 46 7.38 -14.59 -5.25
C GLU A 46 6.61 -15.89 -5.03
N GLY A 47 7.26 -17.06 -5.09
CA GLY A 47 6.65 -18.36 -4.80
C GLY A 47 6.18 -18.55 -3.36
N LEU A 48 6.72 -17.75 -2.42
CA LEU A 48 6.32 -17.74 -1.01
C LEU A 48 5.22 -16.72 -0.68
N ARG A 49 4.75 -15.94 -1.67
CA ARG A 49 3.58 -15.07 -1.54
C ARG A 49 2.30 -15.88 -1.83
N PRO A 50 1.45 -16.12 -0.82
CA PRO A 50 0.09 -16.57 -1.04
C PRO A 50 -0.69 -15.43 -1.69
N GLY A 51 -1.45 -15.73 -2.75
CA GLY A 51 -2.36 -14.78 -3.37
C GLY A 51 -1.80 -14.12 -4.63
N SER A 52 -1.50 -14.94 -5.64
CA SER A 52 -1.21 -14.53 -7.02
C SER A 52 -2.42 -13.89 -7.74
N GLY A 53 -3.54 -13.61 -7.06
CA GLY A 53 -4.81 -13.18 -7.65
C GLY A 53 -4.99 -11.67 -7.81
N ASP A 54 -4.50 -10.87 -6.86
CA ASP A 54 -4.93 -9.45 -6.76
C ASP A 54 -4.08 -8.50 -7.64
N GLY A 55 -2.94 -8.96 -8.14
CA GLY A 55 -2.06 -8.15 -9.00
C GLY A 55 -1.31 -7.02 -8.29
N PHE A 56 -1.31 -6.99 -6.95
CA PHE A 56 -0.52 -6.08 -6.12
C PHE A 56 -0.12 -6.74 -4.79
N CYS A 57 0.85 -6.15 -4.08
CA CYS A 57 1.16 -6.53 -2.69
C CYS A 57 1.41 -5.30 -1.81
N LEU A 58 1.03 -5.38 -0.54
CA LEU A 58 1.27 -4.32 0.43
C LEU A 58 2.76 -4.29 0.83
N GLU A 59 3.43 -3.15 0.62
CA GLU A 59 4.84 -2.95 1.05
C GLU A 59 4.94 -2.22 2.38
N ARG A 60 4.05 -1.25 2.62
CA ARG A 60 4.07 -0.42 3.83
C ARG A 60 2.66 0.03 4.19
N PHE A 61 2.36 0.00 5.48
CA PHE A 61 1.16 0.56 6.09
C PHE A 61 1.58 1.50 7.22
N GLN A 62 1.37 2.80 7.05
CA GLN A 62 1.63 3.85 8.05
C GLN A 62 0.31 4.30 8.66
N GLY A 63 0.25 4.40 10.00
CA GLY A 63 -0.96 4.79 10.73
C GLY A 63 -2.07 3.72 10.65
N GLY A 64 -1.69 2.44 10.72
CA GLY A 64 -2.62 1.31 10.66
C GLY A 64 -3.53 1.21 11.90
N PRO A 65 -4.62 0.44 11.83
CA PRO A 65 -5.41 0.15 13.01
C PRO A 65 -4.58 -0.67 14.01
N ALA A 66 -4.85 -0.51 15.31
CA ALA A 66 -4.04 -1.20 16.33
C ALA A 66 -4.09 -2.72 16.21
N SER A 67 -5.18 -3.30 15.69
CA SER A 67 -5.26 -4.74 15.40
C SER A 67 -4.13 -5.20 14.47
N LEU A 68 -3.77 -4.39 13.48
CA LEU A 68 -2.68 -4.66 12.55
C LEU A 68 -1.30 -4.38 13.16
N GLU A 69 -1.21 -3.42 14.08
CA GLU A 69 0.05 -3.11 14.79
C GLU A 69 0.37 -4.11 15.90
N SER A 70 -0.65 -4.67 16.55
CA SER A 70 -0.54 -5.65 17.63
C SER A 70 -0.47 -7.09 17.14
N ALA A 71 -0.74 -7.34 15.85
CA ALA A 71 -0.58 -8.66 15.26
C ALA A 71 0.90 -9.07 15.35
N ASP A 72 1.20 -10.07 16.17
CA ASP A 72 2.56 -10.60 16.31
C ASP A 72 2.82 -11.62 15.20
N PRO A 73 3.67 -11.29 14.20
CA PRO A 73 3.93 -12.18 13.08
C PRO A 73 4.77 -13.41 13.47
N LEU A 74 5.26 -13.48 14.71
CA LEU A 74 6.09 -14.59 15.21
C LEU A 74 5.31 -15.67 15.96
N LEU A 75 4.01 -15.44 16.23
CA LEU A 75 3.14 -16.45 16.85
C LEU A 75 3.07 -17.73 15.99
N ASP A 76 3.14 -17.58 14.68
CA ASP A 76 3.10 -18.70 13.73
C ASP A 76 4.47 -19.38 13.49
N VAL A 77 5.58 -18.77 13.95
CA VAL A 77 6.96 -19.18 13.58
C VAL A 77 7.71 -19.86 14.75
N GLY A 78 7.01 -20.22 15.82
CA GLY A 78 7.58 -21.05 16.90
C GLY A 78 8.05 -20.27 18.14
N GLY A 79 7.49 -19.09 18.40
CA GLY A 79 7.63 -18.40 19.68
C GLY A 79 9.02 -17.83 19.97
N ASP A 80 9.20 -17.41 21.22
CA ASP A 80 10.14 -16.41 21.77
C ASP A 80 11.67 -16.61 21.50
N MET A 81 12.08 -17.59 20.69
CA MET A 81 13.49 -17.87 20.37
C MET A 81 14.06 -17.03 19.20
N LEU A 82 13.22 -16.34 18.42
CA LEU A 82 13.65 -15.55 17.26
C LEU A 82 13.52 -14.03 17.52
N LYS A 83 14.22 -13.52 18.54
CA LYS A 83 14.13 -12.10 18.98
C LYS A 83 14.87 -11.08 18.11
N SER A 84 15.50 -11.47 17.01
CA SER A 84 16.24 -10.48 16.21
C SER A 84 15.28 -9.52 15.52
N GLU A 85 15.55 -8.22 15.64
CA GLU A 85 14.74 -7.15 15.05
C GLU A 85 14.59 -7.33 13.54
N ALA A 86 15.65 -7.82 12.88
CA ALA A 86 15.65 -8.14 11.46
C ALA A 86 14.65 -9.25 11.09
N ILE A 87 14.53 -10.31 11.92
CA ILE A 87 13.57 -11.39 11.70
C ILE A 87 12.15 -10.87 11.92
N ARG A 88 11.91 -10.09 12.99
CA ARG A 88 10.60 -9.47 13.25
C ARG A 88 10.17 -8.55 12.11
N HIS A 89 11.07 -7.69 11.62
CA HIS A 89 10.81 -6.81 10.49
C HIS A 89 10.49 -7.61 9.21
N LYS A 90 11.23 -8.69 8.94
CA LYS A 90 10.98 -9.56 7.78
C LYS A 90 9.66 -10.32 7.90
N ALA A 91 9.34 -10.82 9.09
CA ALA A 91 8.08 -11.51 9.38
C ALA A 91 6.89 -10.55 9.24
N ARG A 92 6.99 -9.33 9.77
CA ARG A 92 5.97 -8.28 9.59
C ARG A 92 5.79 -7.92 8.12
N LYS A 93 6.88 -7.75 7.39
CA LYS A 93 6.82 -7.50 5.94
C LYS A 93 6.13 -8.65 5.21
N ALA A 94 6.45 -9.89 5.54
CA ALA A 94 5.80 -11.05 4.96
C ALA A 94 4.31 -11.07 5.30
N MET A 95 3.92 -10.87 6.56
CA MET A 95 2.52 -10.78 6.99
C MET A 95 1.75 -9.72 6.20
N LEU A 96 2.29 -8.50 6.06
CA LEU A 96 1.65 -7.43 5.30
C LEU A 96 1.49 -7.80 3.82
N GLN A 97 2.52 -8.38 3.20
CA GLN A 97 2.46 -8.82 1.79
C GLN A 97 1.48 -9.97 1.55
N ARG A 98 1.03 -10.65 2.61
CA ARG A 98 0.06 -11.76 2.57
C ARG A 98 -1.39 -11.31 2.78
N LEU A 99 -1.60 -10.05 3.15
CA LEU A 99 -2.96 -9.55 3.38
C LEU A 99 -3.75 -9.52 2.07
N PRO A 100 -4.96 -10.12 2.04
CA PRO A 100 -5.88 -9.97 0.92
C PRO A 100 -6.15 -8.50 0.62
N GLY A 101 -6.31 -8.16 -0.66
CA GLY A 101 -6.64 -6.80 -1.07
C GLY A 101 -7.84 -6.17 -0.35
N PRO A 102 -8.96 -6.90 -0.19
CA PRO A 102 -10.12 -6.40 0.58
C PRO A 102 -9.76 -6.04 2.02
N ASP A 103 -8.96 -6.87 2.70
CA ASP A 103 -8.56 -6.63 4.09
C ASP A 103 -7.68 -5.39 4.21
N VAL A 104 -6.76 -5.18 3.26
CA VAL A 104 -5.94 -3.95 3.20
C VAL A 104 -6.84 -2.71 3.09
N LEU A 105 -7.85 -2.74 2.22
CA LEU A 105 -8.78 -1.63 2.06
C LEU A 105 -9.64 -1.41 3.30
N MET A 106 -10.14 -2.50 3.92
CA MET A 106 -10.90 -2.43 5.17
C MET A 106 -10.10 -1.80 6.29
N TYR A 107 -8.85 -2.22 6.51
CA TYR A 107 -7.96 -1.57 7.48
C TYR A 107 -7.63 -0.13 7.11
N PHE A 108 -7.54 0.20 5.83
CA PHE A 108 -7.27 1.56 5.37
C PHE A 108 -8.41 2.52 5.69
N VAL A 109 -9.67 2.08 5.55
CA VAL A 109 -10.87 2.90 5.81
C VAL A 109 -11.46 2.72 7.21
N ASP A 110 -10.77 2.00 8.10
CA ASP A 110 -11.18 1.85 9.50
C ASP A 110 -10.96 3.17 10.27
N LEU A 111 -12.05 3.93 10.44
CA LEU A 111 -12.07 5.22 11.11
C LEU A 111 -12.39 5.14 12.61
N GLN A 112 -12.58 3.95 13.19
CA GLN A 112 -13.09 3.80 14.55
C GLN A 112 -12.25 4.54 15.61
N LYS A 113 -10.95 4.68 15.38
CA LYS A 113 -10.03 5.41 16.27
C LYS A 113 -9.89 6.90 15.96
N LEU A 114 -10.32 7.32 14.77
CA LEU A 114 -10.04 8.64 14.22
C LEU A 114 -11.20 9.61 14.46
N SER A 115 -12.40 9.08 14.59
CA SER A 115 -13.60 9.87 14.81
C SER A 115 -14.19 9.59 16.19
N SER A 116 -14.34 10.62 17.03
CA SER A 116 -15.25 10.60 18.19
C SER A 116 -16.73 10.57 17.76
N SER A 117 -17.01 10.14 16.53
CA SER A 117 -18.31 10.18 15.90
C SER A 117 -19.13 8.97 16.31
N THR A 118 -20.44 9.09 16.17
CA THR A 118 -21.34 7.96 16.33
C THR A 118 -21.08 6.89 15.25
N PRO A 119 -21.44 5.61 15.50
CA PRO A 119 -21.25 4.54 14.51
C PRO A 119 -21.86 4.83 13.13
N GLY A 120 -23.01 5.51 13.08
CA GLY A 120 -23.66 5.89 11.83
C GLY A 120 -22.87 6.92 11.01
N GLU A 121 -22.27 7.90 11.68
CA GLU A 121 -21.43 8.91 11.02
C GLU A 121 -20.13 8.27 10.48
N SER A 122 -19.56 7.31 11.21
CA SER A 122 -18.38 6.56 10.78
C SER A 122 -18.66 5.79 9.49
N ALA A 123 -19.80 5.09 9.41
CA ALA A 123 -20.20 4.36 8.20
C ALA A 123 -20.35 5.27 6.97
N ILE A 124 -21.00 6.43 7.13
CA ILE A 124 -21.16 7.42 6.04
C ILE A 124 -19.79 7.96 5.60
N MET A 125 -18.87 8.21 6.54
CA MET A 125 -17.51 8.65 6.21
C MET A 125 -16.73 7.58 5.46
N THR A 126 -16.78 6.33 5.92
CA THR A 126 -16.15 5.20 5.23
C THR A 126 -16.68 5.02 3.81
N GLU A 127 -17.99 5.11 3.61
CA GLU A 127 -18.60 5.03 2.27
C GLU A 127 -18.10 6.16 1.36
N LYS A 128 -18.08 7.40 1.86
CA LYS A 128 -17.55 8.56 1.12
C LYS A 128 -16.08 8.38 0.74
N LEU A 129 -15.26 7.85 1.64
CA LEU A 129 -13.84 7.60 1.38
C LEU A 129 -13.64 6.50 0.33
N LEU A 130 -14.40 5.41 0.42
CA LEU A 130 -14.37 4.35 -0.60
C LEU A 130 -14.80 4.89 -1.96
N SER A 131 -15.86 5.70 -2.02
CA SER A 131 -16.30 6.36 -3.25
C SER A 131 -15.20 7.25 -3.85
N GLN A 132 -14.53 8.07 -3.02
CA GLN A 132 -13.38 8.87 -3.46
C GLN A 132 -12.24 8.00 -4.01
N LEU A 133 -11.86 6.93 -3.31
CA LEU A 133 -10.80 6.02 -3.75
C LEU A 133 -11.14 5.39 -5.09
N VAL A 134 -12.36 4.87 -5.26
CA VAL A 134 -12.82 4.25 -6.51
C VAL A 134 -12.74 5.25 -7.67
N LEU A 135 -13.23 6.48 -7.49
CA LEU A 135 -13.17 7.52 -8.52
C LEU A 135 -11.73 7.88 -8.89
N ARG A 136 -10.83 7.99 -7.90
CA ARG A 136 -9.41 8.31 -8.14
C ARG A 136 -8.67 7.17 -8.83
N LEU A 137 -8.92 5.93 -8.44
CA LEU A 137 -8.35 4.73 -9.07
C LEU A 137 -8.86 4.55 -10.50
N ALA A 138 -10.16 4.76 -10.73
CA ALA A 138 -10.75 4.74 -12.07
C ALA A 138 -10.14 5.83 -12.96
N GLY A 139 -10.01 7.06 -12.43
CA GLY A 139 -9.36 8.16 -13.14
C GLY A 139 -7.90 7.85 -13.49
N LEU A 140 -7.15 7.25 -12.55
CA LEU A 140 -5.80 6.78 -12.79
C LEU A 140 -5.79 5.73 -13.90
N ALA A 141 -6.64 4.70 -13.84
CA ALA A 141 -6.71 3.66 -14.87
C ALA A 141 -7.03 4.22 -16.26
N VAL A 142 -7.94 5.20 -16.36
CA VAL A 142 -8.23 5.91 -17.62
C VAL A 142 -7.01 6.67 -18.12
N ALA A 143 -6.30 7.38 -17.24
CA ALA A 143 -5.08 8.09 -17.59
C ALA A 143 -3.99 7.13 -18.10
N CYS A 144 -3.82 5.97 -17.46
CA CYS A 144 -2.89 4.92 -17.89
C CYS A 144 -3.26 4.39 -19.30
N ARG A 145 -4.54 4.17 -19.59
CA ARG A 145 -5.01 3.70 -20.91
C ARG A 145 -4.86 4.75 -22.02
N ARG A 146 -4.88 6.03 -21.66
CA ARG A 146 -4.70 7.15 -22.59
C ARG A 146 -3.24 7.56 -22.76
N ALA A 147 -2.30 6.89 -22.11
CA ALA A 147 -0.89 7.15 -22.29
C ALA A 147 -0.52 6.98 -23.78
N PRO A 148 0.25 7.90 -24.37
CA PRO A 148 0.49 7.96 -25.82
C PRO A 148 1.27 6.76 -26.38
N ALA A 149 1.94 6.00 -25.53
CA ALA A 149 2.59 4.75 -25.88
C ALA A 149 2.36 3.72 -24.75
N PRO A 150 2.30 2.42 -25.06
CA PRO A 150 2.24 1.41 -24.03
C PRO A 150 3.53 1.47 -23.20
N GLN A 151 3.40 1.69 -21.90
CA GLN A 151 4.52 1.76 -20.97
C GLN A 151 4.47 0.56 -20.04
N LEU A 152 5.59 -0.15 -19.93
CA LEU A 152 5.80 -1.15 -18.90
C LEU A 152 6.35 -0.46 -17.66
N TRP A 153 5.60 -0.51 -16.57
CA TRP A 153 5.94 0.14 -15.30
C TRP A 153 6.45 -0.89 -14.29
N LEU A 154 7.71 -1.30 -14.48
CA LEU A 154 8.36 -2.24 -13.59
C LEU A 154 8.69 -1.59 -12.25
N GLY A 155 8.40 -2.30 -11.16
CA GLY A 155 8.72 -1.84 -9.80
C GLY A 155 7.90 -0.63 -9.33
N THR A 156 6.81 -0.31 -10.03
CA THR A 156 5.96 0.84 -9.70
C THR A 156 5.05 0.53 -8.52
N SER A 157 4.83 1.53 -7.69
CA SER A 157 3.99 1.46 -6.51
C SER A 157 2.88 2.51 -6.55
N LEU A 158 1.78 2.20 -5.88
CA LEU A 158 0.61 3.02 -5.71
C LEU A 158 0.48 3.38 -4.23
N ALA A 159 0.58 4.66 -3.92
CA ALA A 159 0.31 5.20 -2.58
C ALA A 159 -1.16 5.58 -2.49
N LEU A 160 -1.85 5.00 -1.51
CA LEU A 160 -3.14 5.47 -1.02
C LEU A 160 -2.88 6.26 0.26
N SER A 161 -3.44 7.46 0.37
CA SER A 161 -3.26 8.27 1.57
C SER A 161 -4.57 8.90 2.00
N LEU A 162 -4.78 8.93 3.32
CA LEU A 162 -5.95 9.45 3.98
C LEU A 162 -5.49 10.56 4.94
N ASP A 163 -6.05 11.74 4.75
CA ASP A 163 -5.87 12.87 5.65
C ASP A 163 -7.13 13.00 6.52
N THR A 164 -7.00 12.64 7.79
CA THR A 164 -8.07 12.78 8.81
C THR A 164 -7.79 13.92 9.80
N GLY A 165 -6.97 14.90 9.42
CA GLY A 165 -6.76 16.08 10.26
C GLY A 165 -8.09 16.78 10.62
N ALA A 166 -8.17 17.36 11.82
CA ALA A 166 -9.37 17.95 12.40
C ALA A 166 -10.05 19.06 11.56
N SER A 167 -9.33 19.61 10.56
CA SER A 167 -9.81 20.68 9.68
C SER A 167 -10.47 20.16 8.39
N VAL A 168 -10.34 18.87 8.07
CA VAL A 168 -10.77 18.30 6.78
C VAL A 168 -11.98 17.40 6.99
N VAL A 169 -13.18 18.00 6.90
CA VAL A 169 -14.46 17.26 6.92
C VAL A 169 -15.18 17.50 5.57
N PRO A 170 -15.45 16.45 4.78
CA PRO A 170 -15.11 15.04 5.02
C PRO A 170 -13.61 14.77 4.81
N PRO A 171 -13.06 13.69 5.43
CA PRO A 171 -11.68 13.28 5.20
C PRO A 171 -11.42 13.04 3.72
N GLN A 172 -10.18 13.30 3.28
CA GLN A 172 -9.81 13.23 1.87
C GLN A 172 -8.88 12.05 1.60
N ALA A 173 -9.27 11.25 0.61
CA ALA A 173 -8.43 10.19 0.07
C ALA A 173 -7.67 10.67 -1.17
N THR A 174 -6.38 10.34 -1.24
CA THR A 174 -5.51 10.63 -2.37
C THR A 174 -4.86 9.36 -2.88
N VAL A 175 -4.63 9.32 -4.19
CA VAL A 175 -4.02 8.20 -4.90
C VAL A 175 -2.87 8.75 -5.74
N LYS A 176 -1.66 8.23 -5.52
CA LYS A 176 -0.46 8.67 -6.25
C LYS A 176 0.33 7.46 -6.72
N LEU A 177 0.74 7.47 -7.98
CA LEU A 177 1.66 6.46 -8.52
C LEU A 177 3.11 6.97 -8.42
N PHE A 178 4.02 6.11 -7.98
CA PHE A 178 5.43 6.44 -7.76
C PHE A 178 6.35 5.24 -8.08
N GLY A 179 7.66 5.48 -8.17
CA GLY A 179 8.62 4.41 -8.50
C GLY A 179 8.82 4.17 -10.00
N TRP A 180 8.68 5.22 -10.81
CA TRP A 180 8.83 5.18 -12.28
C TRP A 180 10.25 5.00 -12.82
N GLY A 181 11.24 4.71 -11.96
CA GLY A 181 12.66 4.66 -12.33
C GLY A 181 13.02 3.60 -13.36
N GLN A 182 12.11 2.68 -13.68
CA GLN A 182 12.26 1.63 -14.69
C GLN A 182 11.10 1.59 -15.70
N ALA A 183 10.50 2.75 -16.01
CA ALA A 183 9.50 2.82 -17.07
C ALA A 183 10.15 2.54 -18.44
N GLN A 184 9.71 1.49 -19.13
CA GLN A 184 10.16 1.14 -20.47
C GLN A 184 9.04 1.36 -21.49
N LEU A 185 9.40 1.82 -22.68
CA LEU A 185 8.47 1.84 -23.82
C LEU A 185 8.35 0.40 -24.34
N CYS A 186 7.13 -0.10 -24.47
CA CYS A 186 6.89 -1.33 -25.21
C CYS A 186 6.86 -0.96 -26.70
N LEU A 187 7.97 -1.22 -27.40
CA LEU A 187 8.06 -1.13 -28.86
C LEU A 187 7.77 -2.49 -29.49
#